data_AF-A0A378MVI6-F1
#
_entry.id   AF-A0A378MVI6-F1
#
_cell.length_a   1.000
_cell.length_b   1.000
_cell.length_c   1.000
_cell.angle_alpha   90.00
_cell.angle_beta   90.00
_cell.angle_gamma   90.00
#
_symmetry.space_group_name_H-M   'P 1'
#
loop_
_entity.id
_entity.type
_entity.pdbx_description
1 polymer ?
#
loop_
_entity_poly.entity_id
_entity_poly.type
_entity_poly.pdbx_seq_one_letter_code
_entity_poly.pdbx_strand_id
1 'polypeptide(L)'
;MNITKDLVPSIAYQVRTQEGVLVDEAPVNQPLEYLHGHNNLVEGLEKALEGKAVGDVFEVRVKPEEGYGEYNDNMVQRVPKDVFMGVDELEVVCVLLRTRI
;
A
#
# COMPACT_ATOMS: atom_id res chain seq x y z
N MET A 1 5.23 25.74 -2.56
CA MET A 1 3.92 25.35 -2.04
C MET A 1 4.13 24.00 -1.38
N ASN A 2 3.71 23.86 -0.12
CA ASN A 2 4.02 22.68 0.68
C ASN A 2 2.79 21.78 0.73
N ILE A 3 2.99 20.49 0.91
CA ILE A 3 1.90 19.52 1.11
C ILE A 3 1.26 19.80 2.48
N THR A 4 -0.05 19.94 2.49
CA THR A 4 -0.89 20.15 3.69
C THR A 4 -2.21 19.41 3.51
N LYS A 5 -2.96 19.22 4.61
CA LYS A 5 -4.31 18.63 4.60
C LYS A 5 -5.22 19.24 3.51
N ASP A 6 -6.04 18.38 2.90
CA ASP A 6 -7.03 18.68 1.86
C ASP A 6 -6.44 19.11 0.50
N LEU A 7 -5.15 18.85 0.27
CA LEU A 7 -4.50 19.02 -1.04
C LEU A 7 -4.37 17.69 -1.77
N VAL A 8 -4.31 17.77 -3.11
CA VAL A 8 -4.10 16.62 -3.99
C VAL A 8 -2.72 16.72 -4.66
N PRO A 9 -1.64 16.31 -4.00
CA PRO A 9 -0.32 16.25 -4.63
C PRO A 9 -0.17 14.99 -5.51
N SER A 10 0.60 15.13 -6.58
CA SER A 10 1.09 14.01 -7.39
C SER A 10 2.48 13.61 -6.88
N ILE A 11 2.68 12.35 -6.53
CA ILE A 11 3.96 11.83 -6.01
C ILE A 11 4.49 10.68 -6.86
N ALA A 12 5.81 10.65 -7.03
CA ALA A 12 6.52 9.48 -7.52
C ALA A 12 7.24 8.83 -6.34
N TYR A 13 7.09 7.52 -6.17
CA TYR A 13 7.66 6.82 -5.02
C TYR A 13 8.00 5.38 -5.37
N GLN A 14 8.86 4.77 -4.54
CA GLN A 14 9.20 3.37 -4.60
C GLN A 14 9.19 2.80 -3.18
N VAL A 15 8.42 1.73 -2.96
CA VAL A 15 8.37 1.03 -1.67
C VAL A 15 9.10 -0.29 -1.79
N ARG A 16 10.08 -0.50 -0.92
CA ARG A 16 10.82 -1.76 -0.83
C ARG A 16 10.73 -2.36 0.56
N THR A 17 10.74 -3.68 0.64
CA THR A 17 10.91 -4.39 1.91
C THR A 17 12.34 -4.22 2.43
N GLN A 18 12.59 -4.62 3.69
CA GLN A 18 13.94 -4.66 4.27
C GLN A 18 14.89 -5.58 3.50
N GLU A 19 14.35 -6.60 2.81
CA GLU A 19 15.10 -7.52 1.95
C GLU A 19 15.36 -6.95 0.55
N GLY A 20 14.91 -5.72 0.27
CA GLY A 20 15.12 -5.03 -1.00
C GLY A 20 14.11 -5.40 -2.11
N VAL A 21 13.10 -6.22 -1.78
CA VAL A 21 12.03 -6.61 -2.70
C VAL A 21 11.14 -5.40 -2.96
N LEU A 22 10.90 -5.10 -4.25
CA LEU A 22 9.97 -4.05 -4.65
C LEU A 22 8.53 -4.48 -4.33
N VAL A 23 7.84 -3.69 -3.52
CA VAL A 23 6.43 -3.93 -3.16
C VAL A 23 5.51 -3.14 -4.06
N ASP A 24 5.84 -1.86 -4.26
CA ASP A 24 5.04 -0.92 -5.03
C ASP A 24 5.90 0.19 -5.60
N GLU A 25 5.47 0.76 -6.73
CA GLU A 25 6.17 1.84 -7.43
C GLU A 25 5.21 2.72 -8.22
N ALA A 26 5.35 4.03 -8.05
CA ALA A 26 4.76 5.05 -8.91
C ALA A 26 5.90 5.83 -9.59
N PRO A 27 6.20 5.57 -10.88
CA PRO A 27 7.28 6.24 -11.58
C PRO A 27 6.93 7.71 -11.90
N VAL A 28 7.95 8.53 -12.18
CA VAL A 28 7.77 9.98 -12.46
C VAL A 28 6.90 10.27 -13.69
N ASN A 29 6.84 9.34 -14.65
CA ASN A 29 5.97 9.47 -15.84
C ASN A 29 4.50 9.13 -15.55
N GLN A 30 4.21 8.47 -14.43
CA GLN A 30 2.86 8.12 -13.99
C GLN A 30 2.78 8.30 -12.47
N PRO A 31 2.83 9.56 -11.97
CA PRO A 31 2.80 9.82 -10.55
C PRO A 31 1.44 9.44 -9.96
N LEU A 32 1.45 8.99 -8.71
CA LEU A 32 0.22 8.71 -7.98
C LEU A 32 -0.35 10.02 -7.44
N GLU A 33 -1.60 10.31 -7.79
CA GLU A 33 -2.39 11.39 -7.19
C GLU A 33 -3.17 10.85 -6.01
N TYR A 34 -3.08 11.52 -4.87
CA TYR A 34 -3.83 11.14 -3.67
C TYR A 34 -4.29 12.38 -2.92
N LEU A 35 -5.33 12.26 -2.10
CA LEU A 35 -5.79 13.35 -1.23
C LEU A 35 -5.12 13.25 0.14
N HIS A 36 -4.38 14.30 0.51
CA HIS A 36 -3.60 14.38 1.74
C HIS A 36 -4.47 14.71 2.96
N GLY A 37 -4.23 14.04 4.08
CA GLY A 37 -4.98 14.16 5.34
C GLY A 37 -6.24 13.31 5.41
N HIS A 38 -6.37 12.27 4.56
CA HIS A 38 -7.55 11.40 4.42
C HIS A 38 -7.22 9.89 4.49
N ASN A 39 -6.01 9.51 4.91
CA ASN A 39 -5.58 8.11 5.06
C ASN A 39 -5.71 7.28 3.77
N ASN A 40 -5.47 7.93 2.61
CA ASN A 40 -5.39 7.21 1.33
C ASN A 40 -4.08 6.45 1.18
N LEU A 41 -3.04 6.90 1.89
CA LEU A 41 -1.75 6.25 1.97
C LEU A 41 -1.51 5.73 3.40
N VAL A 42 -0.47 4.93 3.56
CA VAL A 42 -0.02 4.51 4.88
C VAL A 42 0.40 5.72 5.72
N GLU A 43 0.05 5.70 7.01
CA GLU A 43 0.22 6.83 7.93
C GLU A 43 1.67 7.34 7.97
N GLY A 44 2.64 6.42 7.97
CA GLY A 44 4.05 6.79 8.01
C GLY A 44 4.53 7.52 6.75
N LEU A 45 3.97 7.20 5.58
CA LEU A 45 4.28 7.90 4.33
C LEU A 45 3.60 9.27 4.29
N GLU A 46 2.34 9.35 4.72
CA GLU A 46 1.58 10.60 4.76
C GLU A 46 2.23 11.61 5.71
N LYS A 47 2.63 11.19 6.92
CA LYS A 47 3.39 12.03 7.86
C LYS A 47 4.73 12.52 7.29
N ALA A 48 5.42 11.69 6.51
CA ALA A 48 6.70 12.05 5.91
C ALA A 48 6.57 13.09 4.79
N LEU A 49 5.40 13.10 4.12
CA LEU A 49 5.07 14.03 3.04
C LEU A 49 4.56 15.38 3.56
N GLU A 50 3.95 15.44 4.75
CA GLU A 50 3.46 16.68 5.35
C GLU A 50 4.56 17.74 5.42
N GLY A 51 4.28 18.95 4.92
CA GLY A 51 5.21 20.07 4.91
C GLY A 51 6.32 20.01 3.84
N LYS A 52 6.43 18.93 3.05
CA LYS A 52 7.38 18.84 1.94
C LYS A 52 6.98 19.70 0.76
N ALA A 53 7.98 20.16 0.00
CA ALA A 53 7.77 20.97 -1.19
C ALA A 53 7.82 20.11 -2.46
N VAL A 54 7.21 20.62 -3.52
CA VAL A 54 7.28 20.00 -4.85
C VAL A 54 8.73 19.92 -5.32
N GLY A 55 9.14 18.72 -5.77
CA GLY A 55 10.51 18.45 -6.23
C GLY A 55 11.46 17.94 -5.14
N ASP A 56 11.03 17.90 -3.88
CA ASP A 56 11.83 17.28 -2.82
C ASP A 56 11.94 15.77 -3.05
N VAL A 57 13.17 15.25 -2.95
CA VAL A 57 13.45 13.82 -2.97
C VAL A 57 13.96 13.43 -1.59
N PHE A 58 13.34 12.43 -0.99
CA PHE A 58 13.71 11.95 0.33
C PHE A 58 13.48 10.44 0.45
N GLU A 59 14.16 9.84 1.41
CA GLU A 59 13.96 8.45 1.81
C GLU A 59 13.38 8.45 3.22
N VAL A 60 12.37 7.61 3.46
CA VAL A 60 11.77 7.42 4.78
C VAL A 60 11.68 5.93 5.08
N ARG A 61 12.00 5.57 6.32
CA ARG A 61 11.74 4.22 6.85
C ARG A 61 10.44 4.25 7.62
N VAL A 62 9.43 3.58 7.09
CA VAL A 62 8.13 3.42 7.73
C VAL A 62 8.15 2.15 8.56
N LYS A 63 7.78 2.23 9.85
CA LYS A 63 7.62 1.05 10.69
C LYS A 63 6.41 0.23 10.22
N PRO A 64 6.37 -1.10 10.43
CA PRO A 64 5.22 -1.91 10.04
C PRO A 64 3.91 -1.36 10.63
N GLU A 65 3.94 -0.93 11.89
CA GLU A 65 2.81 -0.34 12.62
C GLU A 65 2.18 0.89 11.93
N GLU A 66 3.00 1.71 11.26
CA GLU A 66 2.58 2.92 10.52
C GLU A 66 2.41 2.65 9.02
N GLY A 67 2.63 1.40 8.61
CA GLY A 67 2.58 0.89 7.24
C GLY A 67 1.39 -0.04 7.03
N TYR A 68 1.69 -1.31 6.80
CA TYR A 68 0.71 -2.37 6.55
C TYR A 68 0.38 -3.22 7.80
N GLY A 69 0.90 -2.84 8.96
CA GLY A 69 0.82 -3.59 10.20
C GLY A 69 1.89 -4.68 10.32
N GLU A 70 1.93 -5.29 11.50
CA GLU A 70 2.73 -6.48 11.76
C GLU A 70 2.08 -7.72 11.12
N TYR A 71 2.90 -8.75 10.86
CA TYR A 71 2.39 -10.03 10.42
C TYR A 71 1.41 -10.60 11.46
N ASN A 72 0.22 -10.97 11.00
CA ASN A 72 -0.82 -11.49 11.88
C ASN A 72 -1.16 -12.94 11.52
N ASP A 73 -0.64 -13.88 12.31
CA ASP A 73 -0.91 -15.31 12.17
C ASP A 73 -2.41 -15.65 12.18
N ASN A 74 -3.24 -14.84 12.85
CA ASN A 74 -4.69 -15.07 12.90
C ASN A 74 -5.38 -14.78 11.56
N MET A 75 -4.72 -14.07 10.63
CA MET A 75 -5.22 -13.87 9.27
C MET A 75 -4.88 -15.05 8.35
N VAL A 76 -4.05 -16.00 8.81
CA VAL A 76 -3.75 -17.24 8.08
C VAL A 76 -4.75 -18.31 8.48
N GLN A 77 -5.49 -18.81 7.49
CA GLN A 77 -6.50 -19.83 7.71
C GLN A 77 -6.29 -21.01 6.77
N ARG A 78 -6.35 -22.22 7.34
CA ARG A 78 -6.43 -23.45 6.56
C ARG A 78 -7.90 -23.76 6.35
N VAL A 79 -8.35 -23.66 5.12
CA VAL A 79 -9.72 -24.00 4.73
C VAL A 79 -9.70 -25.18 3.76
N PRO A 80 -10.63 -26.15 3.90
CA PRO A 80 -10.70 -27.26 2.97
C PRO A 80 -11.17 -26.78 1.59
N LYS A 81 -10.73 -27.46 0.52
CA LYS A 81 -10.91 -26.97 -0.88
C LYS A 81 -12.37 -26.89 -1.31
N ASP A 82 -13.22 -27.71 -0.71
CA ASP A 82 -14.66 -27.81 -0.96
C ASP A 82 -15.44 -26.52 -0.64
N VAL A 83 -14.90 -25.63 0.21
CA VAL A 83 -15.54 -24.34 0.49
C VAL A 83 -15.50 -23.36 -0.69
N PHE A 84 -14.60 -23.60 -1.66
CA PHE A 84 -14.42 -22.77 -2.85
C PHE A 84 -15.24 -23.31 -4.03
N MET A 85 -16.53 -23.55 -3.81
CA MET A 85 -17.45 -24.01 -4.85
C MET A 85 -17.57 -22.96 -5.97
N GLY A 86 -17.39 -23.39 -7.23
CA GLY A 86 -17.44 -22.51 -8.40
C GLY A 86 -16.09 -21.93 -8.84
N VAL A 87 -14.98 -22.35 -8.22
CA VAL A 87 -13.62 -22.11 -8.72
C VAL A 87 -13.14 -23.37 -9.41
N ASP A 88 -12.96 -23.30 -10.74
CA ASP A 88 -12.61 -24.47 -11.56
C ASP A 88 -11.21 -25.02 -11.23
N GLU A 89 -10.25 -24.12 -10.97
CA GLU A 89 -8.86 -24.49 -10.64
C GLU A 89 -8.28 -23.57 -9.56
N LEU A 90 -7.75 -24.17 -8.48
CA LEU A 90 -7.10 -23.46 -7.38
C LEU A 90 -5.58 -23.52 -7.55
N GLU A 91 -5.00 -22.39 -7.93
CA GLU A 91 -3.55 -22.22 -8.04
C GLU A 91 -2.94 -21.57 -6.79
N VAL A 92 -1.66 -21.82 -6.55
CA VAL A 92 -0.91 -21.12 -5.50
C VAL A 92 -0.82 -19.63 -5.86
N VAL A 93 -0.92 -18.74 -4.87
CA VAL A 93 -0.93 -17.27 -5.02
C VAL A 93 -2.26 -16.70 -5.58
N CYS A 94 -3.28 -17.53 -5.81
CA CYS A 94 -4.58 -17.05 -6.30
C CYS A 94 -5.28 -16.14 -5.26
N VAL A 95 -5.72 -14.95 -5.69
CA VAL A 95 -6.51 -14.02 -4.87
C VAL A 95 -7.99 -14.27 -5.13
N LEU A 96 -8.67 -14.93 -4.20
CA LEU A 96 -10.12 -15.13 -4.30
C LEU A 96 -10.87 -13.94 -3.70
N LEU A 97 -11.63 -13.25 -4.54
CA LEU A 97 -12.58 -12.23 -4.12
C LEU A 97 -13.94 -12.89 -3.89
N ARG A 98 -14.42 -12.88 -2.65
CA ARG A 98 -15.77 -13.35 -2.33
C ARG A 98 -16.76 -12.24 -2.69
N THR A 99 -17.28 -12.26 -3.92
CA THR A 99 -18.40 -11.41 -4.31
C THR A 99 -19.63 -11.84 -3.51
N ARG A 100 -20.14 -10.95 -2.64
CA ARG A 100 -21.47 -11.15 -2.03
C ARG A 100 -22.50 -11.14 -3.15
N ILE A 101 -23.28 -12.21 -3.26
CA ILE A 101 -24.58 -12.22 -3.93
C ILE A 101 -25.64 -11.97 -2.86
#